data_AF-A0A2E3LVW0-F1
#
_entry.id   AF-A0A2E3LVW0-F1
#
_cell.length_a   1.000
_cell.length_b   1.000
_cell.length_c   1.000
_cell.angle_alpha   90.00
_cell.angle_beta   90.00
_cell.angle_gamma   90.00
#
_symmetry.space_group_name_H-M   'P 1'
#
loop_
_entity.id
_entity.type
_entity.pdbx_description
1 polymer ?
#
loop_
_entity_poly.entity_id
_entity_poly.type
_entity_poly.pdbx_seq_one_letter_code
_entity_poly.pdbx_strand_id
1 'polypeptide(L)'
;MSSQRQITANRANAKRSSGPKSSRGKASSSQNALKHGALSQQIVIAGESIKDYENLHEKLLEDLKPEGELERLLVDKITIYAWRLRRIIYIESAMFSDRLKYEHDSFASEKMFEGFTLQKLSAMNRYETAISRQFYRAAKQLQELQQNRLKDIHQRTDFSLYREIGFV
;
A
#
# COMPACT_ATOMS: atom_id res chain seq x y z
N MET A 1 -9.22 22.97 -9.20
CA MET A 1 -9.95 23.53 -8.05
C MET A 1 -11.21 22.71 -7.82
N SER A 2 -11.49 22.31 -6.57
CA SER A 2 -12.65 21.47 -6.22
C SER A 2 -13.92 22.33 -6.20
N SER A 3 -14.98 21.89 -6.90
CA SER A 3 -16.22 22.65 -7.09
C SER A 3 -17.00 22.87 -5.78
N GLN A 4 -17.79 23.95 -5.67
CA GLN A 4 -18.63 24.24 -4.51
C GLN A 4 -19.58 23.08 -4.18
N ARG A 5 -20.07 22.39 -5.22
CA ARG A 5 -20.80 21.13 -5.17
C ARG A 5 -20.06 20.04 -4.39
N GLN A 6 -18.76 19.92 -4.64
CA GLN A 6 -17.88 18.91 -4.05
C GLN A 6 -17.56 19.22 -2.58
N ILE A 7 -17.46 20.50 -2.20
CA ILE A 7 -17.24 20.94 -0.80
C ILE A 7 -18.49 20.67 0.05
N THR A 8 -19.69 20.91 -0.48
CA THR A 8 -20.96 20.60 0.21
C THR A 8 -21.17 19.11 0.34
N ALA A 9 -20.87 18.33 -0.71
CA ALA A 9 -20.90 16.87 -0.68
C ALA A 9 -19.88 16.28 0.30
N ASN A 10 -18.65 16.80 0.35
CA ASN A 10 -17.63 16.35 1.29
C ASN A 10 -17.98 16.69 2.75
N ARG A 11 -18.60 17.84 3.03
CA ARG A 11 -19.13 18.15 4.37
C ARG A 11 -20.31 17.27 4.76
N ALA A 12 -21.19 16.93 3.81
CA ALA A 12 -22.28 15.99 4.06
C ALA A 12 -21.78 14.56 4.28
N ASN A 13 -20.77 14.12 3.50
CA ASN A 13 -20.12 12.81 3.64
C ASN A 13 -19.28 12.72 4.91
N ALA A 14 -18.56 13.77 5.30
CA ALA A 14 -17.82 13.84 6.57
C ALA A 14 -18.75 13.76 7.79
N LYS A 15 -19.96 14.34 7.71
CA LYS A 15 -21.01 14.15 8.73
C LYS A 15 -21.59 12.73 8.76
N ARG A 16 -21.44 11.94 7.68
CA ARG A 16 -21.80 10.50 7.61
C ARG A 16 -20.64 9.57 7.98
N SER A 17 -19.40 9.99 7.76
CA SER A 17 -18.17 9.24 8.03
C SER A 17 -17.65 9.52 9.44
N SER A 18 -18.42 9.12 10.43
CA SER A 18 -17.87 8.80 11.74
C SER A 18 -17.54 7.30 11.73
N GLY A 19 -16.33 6.90 12.16
CA GLY A 19 -15.91 5.49 12.19
C GLY A 19 -17.02 4.53 12.67
N PRO A 20 -16.99 3.25 12.23
CA PRO A 20 -18.17 2.39 12.19
C PRO A 20 -19.00 2.39 13.50
N LYS A 21 -20.12 3.12 13.48
CA LYS A 21 -21.06 3.21 14.61
C LYS A 21 -22.09 2.08 14.60
N SER A 22 -22.33 1.47 13.44
CA SER A 22 -23.27 0.36 13.27
C SER A 22 -22.61 -0.99 13.53
N SER A 23 -23.41 -1.98 13.97
CA SER A 23 -22.95 -3.36 14.18
C SER A 23 -22.31 -3.95 12.92
N ARG A 24 -22.90 -3.71 11.73
CA ARG A 24 -22.33 -4.13 10.44
C ARG A 24 -20.97 -3.47 10.17
N GLY A 25 -20.85 -2.17 10.40
CA GLY A 25 -19.59 -1.46 10.23
C GLY A 25 -18.51 -1.94 11.21
N LYS A 26 -18.88 -2.24 12.46
CA LYS A 26 -17.97 -2.82 13.46
C LYS A 26 -17.54 -4.23 13.08
N ALA A 27 -18.44 -5.04 12.55
CA ALA A 27 -18.13 -6.37 12.04
C ALA A 27 -17.14 -6.30 10.86
N SER A 28 -17.35 -5.38 9.90
CA SER A 28 -16.39 -5.14 8.82
C SER A 28 -15.04 -4.65 9.36
N SER A 29 -15.03 -3.74 10.34
CA SER A 29 -13.80 -3.28 10.99
C SER A 29 -13.06 -4.41 11.71
N SER A 30 -13.78 -5.31 12.37
CA SER A 30 -13.24 -6.47 13.08
C SER A 30 -12.70 -7.53 12.10
N GLN A 31 -13.40 -7.78 10.99
CA GLN A 31 -12.91 -8.65 9.93
C GLN A 31 -11.65 -8.11 9.27
N ASN A 32 -11.55 -6.79 9.11
CA ASN A 32 -10.33 -6.15 8.62
C ASN A 32 -9.19 -6.33 9.62
N ALA A 33 -9.41 -6.09 10.93
CA ALA A 33 -8.40 -6.35 11.95
C ALA A 33 -7.91 -7.82 11.94
N LEU A 34 -8.83 -8.79 11.83
CA LEU A 34 -8.49 -10.21 11.74
C LEU A 34 -7.76 -10.56 10.45
N LYS A 35 -8.22 -10.03 9.31
CA LYS A 35 -7.63 -10.29 7.99
C LYS A 35 -6.24 -9.66 7.88
N HIS A 36 -6.08 -8.41 8.28
CA HIS A 36 -4.79 -7.73 8.26
C HIS A 36 -3.85 -8.33 9.29
N GLY A 37 -4.30 -8.62 10.51
CA GLY A 37 -3.48 -9.28 11.53
C GLY A 37 -2.97 -10.65 11.06
N ALA A 38 -3.85 -11.50 10.53
CA ALA A 38 -3.48 -12.81 10.00
C ALA A 38 -2.56 -12.72 8.77
N LEU A 39 -2.83 -11.78 7.86
CA LEU A 39 -2.01 -11.57 6.68
C LEU A 39 -0.63 -11.00 7.04
N SER A 40 -0.56 -10.10 8.03
CA SER A 40 0.69 -9.54 8.55
C SER A 40 1.60 -10.63 9.11
N GLN A 41 1.04 -11.60 9.84
CA GLN A 41 1.79 -12.78 10.34
C GLN A 41 2.42 -13.62 9.21
N GLN A 42 1.84 -13.60 8.01
CA GLN A 42 2.38 -14.30 6.84
C GLN A 42 3.39 -13.45 6.05
N ILE A 43 3.27 -12.12 6.09
CA ILE A 43 4.14 -11.21 5.34
C ILE A 43 5.41 -10.90 6.09
N VAL A 44 5.29 -10.64 7.39
CA VAL A 44 6.38 -10.24 8.28
C VAL A 44 7.18 -11.50 8.61
N ILE A 45 8.46 -11.49 8.27
CA ILE A 45 9.33 -12.66 8.51
C ILE A 45 10.02 -12.55 9.88
N ALA A 46 10.70 -13.62 10.29
CA ALA A 46 11.52 -13.59 11.51
C ALA A 46 12.54 -12.44 11.46
N GLY A 47 12.61 -11.67 12.55
CA GLY A 47 13.46 -10.48 12.66
C GLY A 47 12.81 -9.16 12.22
N GLU A 48 11.60 -9.21 11.63
CA GLU A 48 10.82 -8.02 11.31
C GLU A 48 9.74 -7.73 12.37
N SER A 49 9.34 -6.47 12.50
CA SER A 49 8.34 -6.03 13.46
C SER A 49 6.94 -6.02 12.83
N ILE A 50 6.04 -6.85 13.36
CA ILE A 50 4.62 -6.86 12.94
C ILE A 50 3.99 -5.49 13.18
N LYS A 51 4.33 -4.86 14.31
CA LYS A 51 3.83 -3.52 14.66
C LYS A 51 4.24 -2.46 13.64
N ASP A 52 5.45 -2.55 13.10
CA ASP A 52 5.91 -1.58 12.09
C ASP A 52 5.23 -1.79 10.73
N TYR A 53 4.89 -3.03 10.40
CA TYR A 53 4.05 -3.33 9.23
C TYR A 53 2.63 -2.77 9.42
N GLU A 54 2.01 -3.01 10.57
CA GLU A 54 0.67 -2.49 10.90
C GLU A 54 0.67 -0.95 10.89
N ASN A 55 1.66 -0.31 11.49
CA ASN A 55 1.83 1.14 11.45
C ASN A 55 1.97 1.67 10.01
N LEU A 56 2.68 0.96 9.13
CA LEU A 56 2.77 1.34 7.72
C LEU A 56 1.40 1.23 7.04
N HIS A 57 0.68 0.14 7.28
CA HIS A 57 -0.65 -0.10 6.73
C HIS A 57 -1.63 1.00 7.16
N GLU A 58 -1.67 1.32 8.46
CA GLU A 58 -2.54 2.36 9.01
C GLU A 58 -2.25 3.72 8.38
N LYS A 59 -0.97 4.12 8.29
CA LYS A 59 -0.57 5.36 7.61
C LYS A 59 -1.01 5.39 6.14
N LEU A 60 -0.84 4.28 5.42
CA LEU A 60 -1.27 4.21 4.02
C LEU A 60 -2.80 4.26 3.88
N LEU A 61 -3.56 3.70 4.82
CA LEU A 61 -5.02 3.87 4.86
C LEU A 61 -5.42 5.33 5.10
N GLU A 62 -4.72 6.02 6.00
CA GLU A 62 -4.95 7.43 6.31
C GLU A 62 -4.61 8.36 5.14
N ASP A 63 -3.48 8.11 4.48
CA ASP A 63 -2.99 8.91 3.35
C ASP A 63 -3.83 8.67 2.10
N LEU A 64 -4.10 7.41 1.76
CA LEU A 64 -4.75 7.04 0.50
C LEU A 64 -6.28 7.09 0.59
N LYS A 65 -6.86 7.08 1.79
CA LYS A 65 -8.31 7.23 2.05
C LYS A 65 -9.17 6.35 1.14
N PRO A 66 -8.96 5.03 1.15
CA PRO A 66 -9.71 4.13 0.28
C PRO A 66 -11.20 4.15 0.65
N GLU A 67 -12.05 4.22 -0.37
CA GLU A 67 -13.51 4.07 -0.21
C GLU A 67 -13.98 2.77 -0.85
N GLY A 68 -14.76 2.00 -0.10
CA GLY A 68 -15.22 0.67 -0.50
C GLY A 68 -14.13 -0.41 -0.42
N GLU A 69 -14.54 -1.65 -0.66
CA GLU A 69 -13.69 -2.83 -0.46
C GLU A 69 -12.58 -2.96 -1.51
N LEU A 70 -12.86 -2.58 -2.76
CA LEU A 70 -11.88 -2.74 -3.84
C LEU A 70 -10.66 -1.83 -3.65
N GLU A 71 -10.86 -0.59 -3.23
CA GLU A 71 -9.75 0.32 -2.92
C GLU A 71 -8.98 -0.13 -1.68
N ARG A 72 -9.66 -0.65 -0.65
CA ARG A 72 -8.99 -1.23 0.53
C ARG A 72 -8.08 -2.40 0.16
N LEU A 73 -8.56 -3.30 -0.70
CA LEU A 73 -7.74 -4.40 -1.23
C LEU A 73 -6.51 -3.92 -2.00
N LEU A 74 -6.60 -2.78 -2.68
CA LEU A 74 -5.45 -2.19 -3.36
C LEU A 74 -4.47 -1.55 -2.36
N VAL A 75 -4.95 -0.88 -1.31
CA VAL A 75 -4.10 -0.36 -0.23
C VAL A 75 -3.38 -1.50 0.50
N ASP A 76 -4.07 -2.62 0.75
CA ASP A 76 -3.44 -3.83 1.30
C ASP A 76 -2.28 -4.28 0.41
N LYS A 77 -2.53 -4.44 -0.90
CA LYS A 77 -1.48 -4.84 -1.86
C LYS A 77 -0.31 -3.86 -1.88
N ILE A 78 -0.59 -2.55 -1.91
CA ILE A 78 0.43 -1.50 -1.87
C ILE A 78 1.30 -1.65 -0.63
N THR A 79 0.68 -1.87 0.54
CA THR A 79 1.39 -2.07 1.81
C THR A 79 2.30 -3.29 1.77
N ILE A 80 1.79 -4.43 1.27
CA ILE A 80 2.55 -5.67 1.11
C ILE A 80 3.79 -5.45 0.25
N TYR A 81 3.60 -4.81 -0.91
CA TYR A 81 4.68 -4.58 -1.84
C TYR A 81 5.69 -3.56 -1.30
N ALA A 82 5.23 -2.48 -0.65
CA ALA A 82 6.10 -1.52 0.02
C ALA A 82 6.95 -2.17 1.11
N TRP A 83 6.37 -3.06 1.92
CA TRP A 83 7.09 -3.79 2.95
C TRP A 83 8.18 -4.69 2.34
N ARG A 84 7.83 -5.44 1.28
CA ARG A 84 8.79 -6.31 0.59
C ARG A 84 9.91 -5.52 -0.09
N LEU A 85 9.64 -4.32 -0.62
CA LEU A 85 10.67 -3.45 -1.17
C LEU A 85 11.62 -2.95 -0.09
N ARG A 86 11.10 -2.53 1.08
CA ARG A 86 11.95 -2.15 2.23
C ARG A 86 12.86 -3.30 2.64
N ARG A 87 12.33 -4.53 2.68
CA ARG A 87 13.12 -5.73 3.00
C ARG A 87 14.30 -5.92 2.05
N ILE A 88 14.12 -5.67 0.75
CA ILE A 88 15.22 -5.80 -0.24
C ILE A 88 16.38 -4.87 0.13
N ILE A 89 16.07 -3.60 0.46
CA ILE A 89 17.09 -2.62 0.89
C ILE A 89 17.83 -3.08 2.15
N TYR A 90 17.12 -3.66 3.13
CA TYR A 90 17.72 -4.21 4.33
C TYR A 90 18.65 -5.39 4.03
N ILE A 91 18.20 -6.33 3.18
CA ILE A 91 18.99 -7.49 2.79
C ILE A 91 20.23 -7.07 2.01
N GLU A 92 20.11 -6.12 1.08
CA GLU A 92 21.24 -5.56 0.35
C GLU A 92 22.26 -4.96 1.32
N SER A 93 21.80 -4.12 2.26
CA SER A 93 22.66 -3.50 3.27
C SER A 93 23.40 -4.53 4.13
N ALA A 94 22.71 -5.62 4.53
CA ALA A 94 23.31 -6.71 5.29
C ALA A 94 24.34 -7.48 4.45
N MET A 95 24.06 -7.76 3.18
CA MET A 95 25.00 -8.45 2.28
C MET A 95 26.29 -7.65 2.06
N PHE A 96 26.19 -6.32 1.88
CA PHE A 96 27.36 -5.46 1.76
C PHE A 96 28.14 -5.35 3.09
N SER A 97 27.44 -5.29 4.22
CA SER A 97 28.07 -5.22 5.54
C SER A 97 28.84 -6.50 5.88
N ASP A 98 28.31 -7.67 5.50
CA ASP A 98 29.01 -8.94 5.70
C ASP A 98 30.21 -9.07 4.74
N ARG A 99 30.15 -8.58 3.50
CA ARG A 99 31.32 -8.53 2.60
C ARG A 99 32.51 -7.80 3.26
N LEU A 100 32.26 -6.65 3.90
CA LEU A 100 33.30 -5.86 4.57
C LEU A 100 33.93 -6.57 5.79
N LYS A 101 33.23 -7.54 6.40
CA LYS A 101 33.75 -8.29 7.56
C LYS A 101 34.67 -9.46 7.17
N TYR A 102 34.55 -9.98 5.95
CA TYR A 102 35.24 -11.19 5.49
C TYR A 102 36.42 -10.92 4.53
N GLU A 103 36.82 -9.66 4.31
CA GLU A 103 37.99 -9.28 3.48
C GLU A 103 39.36 -9.76 4.02
N HIS A 104 39.39 -10.58 5.09
CA HIS A 104 40.63 -11.00 5.75
C HIS A 104 41.09 -12.45 5.50
N ASP A 105 40.37 -13.27 4.71
CA ASP A 105 40.73 -14.69 4.51
C ASP A 105 40.66 -15.19 3.03
N SER A 106 41.85 -15.41 2.45
CA SER A 106 42.19 -16.18 1.22
C SER A 106 41.51 -15.83 -0.12
N PHE A 107 42.35 -15.54 -1.12
CA PHE A 107 42.06 -15.21 -2.53
C PHE A 107 41.22 -16.26 -3.31
N ALA A 108 41.22 -17.53 -2.89
CA ALA A 108 40.41 -18.59 -3.51
C ALA A 108 38.95 -18.62 -3.01
N SER A 109 38.70 -18.12 -1.79
CA SER A 109 37.36 -17.95 -1.23
C SER A 109 36.63 -16.77 -1.88
N GLU A 110 37.39 -15.74 -2.25
CA GLU A 110 36.92 -14.47 -2.80
C GLU A 110 36.17 -14.62 -4.13
N LYS A 111 36.70 -15.37 -5.12
CA LYS A 111 36.02 -15.57 -6.41
C LYS A 111 34.76 -16.43 -6.33
N MET A 112 34.75 -17.46 -5.50
CA MET A 112 33.54 -18.28 -5.28
C MET A 112 32.47 -17.50 -4.50
N PHE A 113 32.88 -16.74 -3.49
CA PHE A 113 32.01 -15.86 -2.73
C PHE A 113 31.45 -14.72 -3.58
N GLU A 114 32.27 -14.13 -4.46
CA GLU A 114 31.86 -13.07 -5.38
C GLU A 114 30.86 -13.59 -6.43
N GLY A 115 31.10 -14.76 -7.04
CA GLY A 115 30.15 -15.38 -7.96
C GLY A 115 28.80 -15.71 -7.31
N PHE A 116 28.82 -16.25 -6.09
CA PHE A 116 27.62 -16.52 -5.29
C PHE A 116 26.88 -15.24 -4.88
N THR A 117 27.63 -14.19 -4.53
CA THR A 117 27.10 -12.86 -4.19
C THR A 117 26.44 -12.21 -5.39
N LEU A 118 27.08 -12.23 -6.56
CA LEU A 118 26.51 -11.70 -7.81
C LEU A 118 25.25 -12.46 -8.24
N GLN A 119 25.21 -13.78 -8.08
CA GLN A 119 24.03 -14.58 -8.40
C GLN A 119 22.85 -14.26 -7.47
N LYS A 120 23.11 -14.13 -6.16
CA LYS A 120 22.10 -13.69 -5.18
C LYS A 120 21.62 -12.28 -5.46
N LEU A 121 22.53 -11.35 -5.76
CA LEU A 121 22.19 -9.96 -6.11
C LEU A 121 21.34 -9.89 -7.38
N SER A 122 21.64 -10.71 -8.40
CA SER A 122 20.83 -10.83 -9.61
C SER A 122 19.43 -11.41 -9.32
N ALA A 123 19.33 -12.40 -8.45
CA ALA A 123 18.04 -12.91 -7.98
C ALA A 123 17.23 -11.85 -7.23
N MET A 124 17.88 -11.06 -6.37
CA MET A 124 17.27 -9.93 -5.65
C MET A 124 16.79 -8.84 -6.59
N ASN A 125 17.62 -8.40 -7.54
CA ASN A 125 17.24 -7.39 -8.55
C ASN A 125 16.01 -7.82 -9.36
N ARG A 126 15.93 -9.11 -9.73
CA ARG A 126 14.74 -9.64 -10.42
C ARG A 126 13.50 -9.64 -9.53
N TYR A 127 13.68 -10.00 -8.26
CA TYR A 127 12.60 -9.97 -7.27
C TYR A 127 12.11 -8.54 -7.00
N GLU A 128 13.03 -7.59 -6.86
CA GLU A 128 12.75 -6.16 -6.73
C GLU A 128 11.99 -5.65 -7.95
N THR A 129 12.50 -5.92 -9.15
CA THR A 129 11.84 -5.52 -10.40
C THR A 129 10.41 -6.06 -10.47
N ALA A 130 10.19 -7.31 -10.08
CA ALA A 130 8.86 -7.90 -10.04
C ALA A 130 7.94 -7.21 -9.03
N ILE A 131 8.40 -6.99 -7.79
CA ILE A 131 7.60 -6.32 -6.75
C ILE A 131 7.32 -4.87 -7.12
N SER A 132 8.33 -4.13 -7.60
CA SER A 132 8.18 -2.74 -8.03
C SER A 132 7.11 -2.61 -9.11
N ARG A 133 7.11 -3.50 -10.13
CA ARG A 133 6.03 -3.52 -11.14
C ARG A 133 4.65 -3.75 -10.51
N GLN A 134 4.55 -4.66 -9.55
CA GLN A 134 3.28 -4.95 -8.88
C GLN A 134 2.83 -3.80 -7.97
N PHE A 135 3.76 -3.12 -7.30
CA PHE A 135 3.52 -1.90 -6.54
C PHE A 135 2.95 -0.80 -7.43
N TYR A 136 3.64 -0.45 -8.52
CA TYR A 136 3.19 0.60 -9.43
C TYR A 136 1.84 0.26 -10.09
N ARG A 137 1.60 -1.01 -10.42
CA ARG A 137 0.29 -1.45 -10.94
C ARG A 137 -0.82 -1.26 -9.91
N ALA A 138 -0.62 -1.68 -8.67
CA ALA A 138 -1.63 -1.52 -7.61
C ALA A 138 -1.90 -0.04 -7.30
N ALA A 139 -0.86 0.78 -7.22
CA ALA A 139 -0.97 2.22 -7.02
C ALA A 139 -1.72 2.90 -8.19
N LYS A 140 -1.41 2.53 -9.44
CA LYS A 140 -2.10 3.05 -10.62
C LYS A 140 -3.58 2.66 -10.63
N GLN A 141 -3.91 1.41 -10.34
CA GLN A 141 -5.31 0.96 -10.25
C GLN A 141 -6.07 1.71 -9.16
N LEU A 142 -5.46 1.94 -8.00
CA LEU A 142 -6.08 2.71 -6.92
C LEU A 142 -6.35 4.14 -7.38
N GLN A 143 -5.36 4.78 -7.98
CA GLN A 143 -5.50 6.13 -8.52
C GLN A 143 -6.62 6.19 -9.56
N GLU A 144 -6.71 5.24 -10.48
CA GLU A 144 -7.78 5.19 -11.49
C GLU A 144 -9.17 5.07 -10.86
N LEU A 145 -9.35 4.17 -9.88
CA LEU A 145 -10.61 4.04 -9.16
C LEU A 145 -11.00 5.34 -8.43
N GLN A 146 -10.03 5.97 -7.75
CA GLN A 146 -10.26 7.22 -7.05
C GLN A 146 -10.58 8.37 -8.02
N GLN A 147 -9.91 8.45 -9.17
CA GLN A 147 -10.21 9.46 -10.19
C GLN A 147 -11.60 9.24 -10.80
N ASN A 148 -11.99 7.99 -11.06
CA ASN A 148 -13.33 7.67 -11.55
C ASN A 148 -14.39 8.02 -10.51
N ARG A 149 -14.16 7.69 -9.23
CA ARG A 149 -15.03 8.11 -8.13
C ARG A 149 -15.17 9.63 -8.08
N LEU A 150 -14.07 10.36 -8.19
CA LEU A 150 -14.09 11.83 -8.21
C LEU A 150 -14.88 12.37 -9.41
N LYS A 151 -14.76 11.76 -10.61
CA LYS A 151 -15.54 12.14 -11.80
C LYS A 151 -17.03 11.84 -11.62
N ASP A 152 -17.38 10.67 -11.09
CA ASP A 152 -18.76 10.28 -10.81
C ASP A 152 -19.42 11.22 -9.81
N ILE A 153 -18.68 11.61 -8.77
CA ILE A 153 -19.14 12.63 -7.81
C ILE A 153 -19.39 13.94 -8.55
N HIS A 154 -18.45 14.42 -9.38
CA HIS A 154 -18.64 15.66 -10.15
C HIS A 154 -19.89 15.61 -11.04
N GLN A 155 -20.06 14.54 -11.84
CA GLN A 155 -21.22 14.39 -12.74
C GLN A 155 -22.55 14.35 -11.98
N ARG A 156 -22.63 13.59 -10.88
CA ARG A 156 -23.86 13.49 -10.06
C ARG A 156 -24.21 14.83 -9.43
N THR A 157 -23.20 15.55 -8.94
CA THR A 157 -23.45 16.85 -8.34
C THR A 157 -23.86 17.86 -9.42
N ASP A 158 -23.28 17.76 -10.63
CA ASP A 158 -23.66 18.54 -11.80
C ASP A 158 -25.12 18.36 -12.21
N PHE A 159 -25.60 17.12 -12.32
CA PHE A 159 -27.02 16.86 -12.56
C PHE A 159 -27.95 17.38 -11.45
N SER A 160 -27.50 17.40 -10.19
CA SER A 160 -28.32 17.84 -9.05
C SER A 160 -28.65 19.33 -9.08
N LEU A 161 -27.70 20.25 -9.33
CA LEU A 161 -28.08 21.68 -9.41
C LEU A 161 -28.82 22.04 -10.71
N TYR A 162 -28.70 21.26 -11.80
CA TYR A 162 -29.57 21.53 -12.98
C TYR A 162 -31.04 21.25 -12.67
N ARG A 163 -31.34 20.24 -11.84
CA ARG A 163 -32.71 20.01 -11.32
C ARG A 163 -33.18 21.10 -10.35
N GLU A 164 -32.32 21.62 -9.48
CA GLU A 164 -32.72 22.64 -8.49
C GLU A 164 -32.97 24.02 -9.11
N ILE A 165 -32.36 24.34 -10.27
CA ILE A 165 -32.51 25.64 -10.96
C ILE A 165 -33.72 25.63 -11.93
N GLY A 166 -34.50 24.55 -12.00
CA GLY A 166 -35.77 24.52 -12.74
C GLY A 166 -35.64 24.36 -14.26
N PHE A 167 -34.48 23.89 -14.76
CA PHE A 167 -34.35 23.40 -16.13
C PHE A 167 -34.63 21.89 -16.16
N VAL A 168 -35.91 21.51 -16.02
CA VAL A 168 -36.64 20.31 -16.54
C VAL A 168 -38.02 20.32 -15.90
#